data_AF-A0A420MBX5-F1
#
_entry.id   AF-A0A420MBX5-F1
#
_cell.length_a   1.000
_cell.length_b   1.000
_cell.length_c   1.000
_cell.angle_alpha   90.00
_cell.angle_beta   90.00
_cell.angle_gamma   90.00
#
_symmetry.space_group_name_H-M   'P 1'
#
loop_
_entity.id
_entity.type
_entity.pdbx_description
1 polymer ?
#
loop_
_entity_poly.entity_id
_entity_poly.type
_entity_poly.pdbx_seq_one_letter_code
_entity_poly.pdbx_strand_id
1 'polypeptide(L)'
;MKSPDEKAFDQRVQELERRYLPQYIEEVGYIKANWLDPYKERLVRAWVDQHPHFGNVVTSRVEGIHGLLKSHLKKSTLDLFEAWRAMKHALLNQLAELQSNQASQQMRIPIELSGSLYSAIRGWVSHEALRNVEEQRKLLLKEHLPSCTGAFSRSHGLLLRPYSPGSTRTQSAPSPGAFSHILAPQSPWCSPVTTGASASTRSDSRRFEY
;
A
#
# COMPACT_ATOMS: atom_id res chain seq x y z
N MET A 1 -7.91 15.12 5.42
CA MET A 1 -6.93 14.00 5.35
C MET A 1 -6.94 13.26 4.01
N LYS A 2 -8.09 12.94 3.40
CA LYS A 2 -8.16 12.23 2.10
C LYS A 2 -7.83 13.08 0.85
N SER A 3 -7.16 14.22 1.01
CA SER A 3 -6.90 15.13 -0.11
C SER A 3 -5.85 14.53 -1.05
N PRO A 4 -6.16 14.34 -2.35
CA PRO A 4 -5.26 13.67 -3.27
C PRO A 4 -4.03 14.52 -3.62
N ASP A 5 -4.18 15.84 -3.62
CA ASP A 5 -3.14 16.82 -3.93
C ASP A 5 -3.22 18.01 -2.96
N GLU A 6 -2.16 18.83 -2.97
CA GLU A 6 -2.00 20.00 -2.11
C GLU A 6 -3.10 21.05 -2.34
N LYS A 7 -3.44 21.32 -3.61
CA LYS A 7 -4.51 22.27 -3.95
C LYS A 7 -5.86 21.85 -3.36
N ALA A 8 -6.19 20.56 -3.45
CA ALA A 8 -7.40 20.00 -2.87
C ALA A 8 -7.34 19.90 -1.34
N PHE A 9 -6.14 19.96 -0.73
CA PHE A 9 -5.99 20.14 0.71
C PHE A 9 -6.31 21.58 1.10
N ASP A 10 -5.68 22.56 0.46
CA ASP A 10 -5.86 23.98 0.77
C ASP A 10 -7.31 24.42 0.61
N GLN A 11 -7.98 23.99 -0.46
CA GLN A 11 -9.41 24.25 -0.66
C GLN A 11 -10.27 23.70 0.48
N ARG A 12 -9.95 22.51 0.99
CA ARG A 12 -10.70 21.90 2.10
C ARG A 12 -10.39 22.58 3.43
N VAL A 13 -9.18 23.08 3.64
CA VAL A 13 -8.83 23.88 4.83
C VAL A 13 -9.56 25.22 4.79
N GLN A 14 -9.59 25.89 3.64
CA GLN A 14 -10.38 27.13 3.48
C GLN A 14 -11.87 26.91 3.72
N GLU A 15 -12.44 25.80 3.23
CA GLU A 15 -13.85 25.47 3.49
C GLU A 15 -14.11 25.15 4.97
N LEU A 16 -13.18 24.47 5.66
CA LEU A 16 -13.24 24.24 7.10
C LEU A 16 -13.28 25.58 7.84
N GLU A 17 -12.38 26.50 7.49
CA GLU A 17 -12.31 27.83 8.09
C GLU A 17 -13.60 28.62 7.86
N ARG A 18 -14.04 28.72 6.60
CA ARG A 18 -15.26 29.44 6.22
C ARG A 18 -16.48 28.95 6.99
N ARG A 19 -16.58 27.64 7.22
CA ARG A 19 -17.75 27.02 7.85
C ARG A 19 -17.73 27.08 9.37
N TYR A 20 -16.56 26.96 10.00
CA TYR A 20 -16.47 26.74 11.45
C TYR A 20 -15.83 27.89 12.22
N LEU A 21 -15.03 28.76 11.60
CA LEU A 21 -14.45 29.91 12.31
C LEU A 21 -15.48 30.81 13.00
N PRO A 22 -16.69 31.09 12.44
CA PRO A 22 -17.63 31.99 13.11
C PRO A 22 -18.14 31.51 14.48
N GLN A 23 -18.07 30.20 14.75
CA GLN A 23 -18.62 29.58 15.97
C GLN A 23 -17.56 28.85 16.81
N TYR A 24 -16.45 28.42 16.20
CA TYR A 24 -15.45 27.53 16.78
C TYR A 24 -14.03 28.04 16.53
N ILE A 25 -13.75 29.28 16.93
CA ILE A 25 -12.46 29.95 16.69
C ILE A 25 -11.32 29.18 17.35
N GLU A 26 -11.48 28.83 18.63
CA GLU A 26 -10.46 28.15 19.43
C GLU A 26 -10.19 26.73 18.91
N GLU A 27 -11.23 25.98 18.54
CA GLU A 27 -11.09 24.61 18.05
C GLU A 27 -10.44 24.57 16.67
N VAL A 28 -10.83 25.46 15.75
CA VAL A 28 -10.21 25.55 14.43
C VAL A 28 -8.75 26.02 14.56
N GLY A 29 -8.49 27.01 15.43
CA GLY A 29 -7.13 27.45 15.76
C GLY A 29 -6.27 26.33 16.32
N TYR A 30 -6.81 25.56 17.26
CA TYR A 30 -6.16 24.39 17.85
C TYR A 30 -5.83 23.33 16.81
N ILE A 31 -6.79 22.96 15.96
CA ILE A 31 -6.59 21.95 14.90
C ILE A 31 -5.45 22.38 13.96
N LYS A 32 -5.43 23.65 13.55
CA LYS A 32 -4.37 24.15 12.66
C LYS A 32 -3.01 24.12 13.34
N ALA A 33 -2.89 24.82 14.47
CA ALA A 33 -1.61 25.01 15.15
C ALA A 33 -1.00 23.70 15.67
N ASN A 34 -1.82 22.74 16.11
CA ASN A 34 -1.33 21.51 16.73
C ASN A 34 -1.26 20.32 15.78
N TRP A 35 -2.07 20.29 14.72
CA TRP A 35 -2.17 19.13 13.84
C TRP A 35 -1.81 19.44 12.39
N LEU A 36 -2.47 20.43 11.78
CA LEU A 36 -2.30 20.65 10.34
C LEU A 36 -0.96 21.31 10.01
N ASP A 37 -0.60 22.39 10.69
CA ASP A 37 0.62 23.13 10.41
C ASP A 37 1.88 22.29 10.68
N PRO A 38 2.02 21.61 11.84
CA PRO A 38 3.22 20.80 12.13
C PRO A 38 3.21 19.41 11.46
N TYR A 39 2.05 18.81 11.20
CA TYR A 39 1.96 17.39 10.84
C TYR A 39 1.19 17.09 9.55
N LYS A 40 0.80 18.07 8.72
CA LYS A 40 0.11 17.81 7.44
C LYS A 40 0.82 16.77 6.58
N GLU A 41 2.15 16.78 6.56
CA GLU A 41 2.96 15.87 5.76
C GLU A 41 2.86 14.40 6.22
N ARG A 42 2.50 14.18 7.49
CA ARG A 42 2.36 12.85 8.11
C ARG A 42 0.91 12.36 8.16
N LEU A 43 -0.05 13.24 7.93
CA LEU A 43 -1.48 12.99 8.13
C LEU A 43 -2.29 13.01 6.84
N VAL A 44 -1.85 13.82 5.86
CA VAL A 44 -2.64 14.09 4.66
C VAL A 44 -2.09 13.29 3.49
N ARG A 45 -3.02 12.63 2.80
CA ARG A 45 -2.75 11.73 1.68
C ARG A 45 -1.81 12.31 0.62
N ALA A 46 -1.97 13.59 0.26
CA ALA A 46 -1.12 14.29 -0.71
C ALA A 46 0.39 14.19 -0.41
N TRP A 47 0.76 14.13 0.87
CA TRP A 47 2.17 13.99 1.29
C TRP A 47 2.49 12.57 1.76
N VAL A 48 1.57 11.88 2.43
CA VAL A 48 1.79 10.52 2.96
C VAL A 48 1.93 9.48 1.84
N ASP A 49 1.16 9.60 0.75
CA ASP A 49 1.18 8.64 -0.37
C ASP A 49 2.54 8.63 -1.11
N GLN A 50 3.47 9.52 -0.74
CA GLN A 50 4.86 9.49 -1.23
C GLN A 50 5.69 8.36 -0.62
N HIS A 51 5.20 7.73 0.46
CA HIS A 51 5.89 6.67 1.20
C HIS A 51 5.06 5.38 1.20
N PRO A 52 5.69 4.19 1.27
CA PRO A 52 4.98 2.93 1.33
C PRO A 52 4.30 2.74 2.69
N HIS A 53 2.97 2.76 2.69
CA HIS A 53 2.14 2.54 3.88
C HIS A 53 1.15 1.38 3.73
N PHE A 54 1.20 0.65 2.59
CA PHE A 54 0.46 -0.59 2.31
C PHE A 54 -1.04 -0.51 2.62
N GLY A 55 -1.65 0.64 2.32
CA GLY A 55 -3.09 0.86 2.52
C GLY A 55 -3.48 1.15 3.97
N ASN A 56 -2.53 1.27 4.89
CA ASN A 56 -2.79 1.70 6.26
C ASN A 56 -3.04 3.22 6.32
N VAL A 57 -4.27 3.63 6.06
CA VAL A 57 -4.69 5.05 5.99
C VAL A 57 -5.79 5.41 6.98
N VAL A 58 -6.11 4.49 7.90
CA VAL A 58 -7.19 4.63 8.89
C VAL A 58 -6.69 4.26 10.28
N THR A 59 -7.23 4.91 11.30
CA THR A 59 -6.90 4.64 12.71
C THR A 59 -7.64 3.43 13.29
N SER A 60 -8.59 2.85 12.55
CA SER A 60 -9.48 1.78 13.04
C SER A 60 -8.73 0.56 13.58
N ARG A 61 -7.58 0.20 13.02
CA ARG A 61 -6.74 -0.91 13.54
C ARG A 61 -6.16 -0.58 14.92
N VAL A 62 -5.68 0.64 15.09
CA VAL A 62 -5.12 1.13 16.37
C VAL A 62 -6.23 1.20 17.42
N GLU A 63 -7.38 1.73 17.06
CA GLU A 63 -8.55 1.80 17.92
C GLU A 63 -9.05 0.39 18.31
N GLY A 64 -9.05 -0.56 17.38
CA GLY A 64 -9.39 -1.95 17.63
C GLY A 64 -8.45 -2.61 18.64
N ILE A 65 -7.14 -2.46 18.48
CA ILE A 65 -6.14 -2.99 19.43
C ILE A 65 -6.29 -2.33 20.80
N HIS A 66 -6.52 -1.01 20.84
CA HIS A 66 -6.77 -0.29 22.08
C HIS A 66 -8.02 -0.79 22.80
N GLY A 67 -9.10 -1.01 22.05
CA GLY A 67 -10.34 -1.59 22.54
C GLY A 67 -10.14 -3.00 23.10
N LEU A 68 -9.40 -3.84 22.38
CA LEU A 68 -9.03 -5.19 22.82
C LEU A 68 -8.23 -5.16 24.12
N LEU A 69 -7.22 -4.29 24.22
CA LEU A 69 -6.42 -4.20 25.43
C LEU A 69 -7.27 -3.74 26.62
N LYS A 70 -8.14 -2.75 26.41
CA LYS A 70 -9.11 -2.30 27.42
C LYS A 70 -10.05 -3.42 27.87
N SER A 71 -10.55 -4.24 26.95
CA SER A 71 -11.44 -5.36 27.31
C SER A 71 -10.73 -6.43 28.13
N HIS A 72 -9.42 -6.59 27.95
CA HIS A 72 -8.59 -7.47 28.78
C HIS A 72 -8.31 -6.88 30.17
N LEU A 73 -8.06 -5.58 30.27
CA LEU A 73 -7.82 -4.89 31.54
C LEU A 73 -9.09 -4.77 32.41
N LYS A 74 -10.26 -4.54 31.80
CA LYS A 74 -11.59 -4.41 32.44
C LYS A 74 -11.77 -3.24 33.43
N LYS A 75 -10.75 -2.87 34.19
CA LYS A 75 -10.75 -1.80 35.21
C LYS A 75 -9.49 -0.95 35.11
N SER A 76 -9.59 0.31 35.48
CA SER A 76 -8.46 1.27 35.51
C SER A 76 -7.66 1.24 36.81
N THR A 77 -8.08 0.44 37.80
CA THR A 77 -7.52 0.41 39.16
C THR A 77 -6.75 -0.88 39.47
N LEU A 78 -6.35 -1.63 38.44
CA LEU A 78 -5.52 -2.83 38.63
C LEU A 78 -4.14 -2.43 39.16
N ASP A 79 -3.55 -3.28 39.99
CA ASP A 79 -2.14 -3.15 40.29
C ASP A 79 -1.29 -3.43 39.04
N LEU A 80 -0.03 -2.98 39.05
CA LEU A 80 0.85 -3.06 37.89
C LEU A 80 1.09 -4.51 37.44
N PHE A 81 1.15 -5.46 38.37
CA PHE A 81 1.41 -6.85 38.06
C PHE A 81 0.18 -7.53 37.44
N GLU A 82 -1.02 -7.25 37.94
CA GLU A 82 -2.28 -7.69 37.35
C GLU A 82 -2.49 -7.10 35.95
N ALA A 83 -2.23 -5.80 35.78
CA ALA A 83 -2.30 -5.14 34.49
C ALA A 83 -1.34 -5.79 33.48
N TRP A 84 -0.08 -6.02 33.88
CA TRP A 84 0.90 -6.72 33.04
C TRP A 84 0.44 -8.13 32.65
N ARG A 85 -0.07 -8.92 33.60
CA ARG A 85 -0.57 -10.27 33.34
C ARG A 85 -1.72 -10.24 32.33
N ALA A 86 -2.66 -9.30 32.48
CA ALA A 86 -3.76 -9.11 31.54
C ALA A 86 -3.27 -8.74 30.12
N MET A 87 -2.31 -7.81 30.01
CA MET A 87 -1.70 -7.43 28.73
C MET A 87 -0.96 -8.62 28.08
N LYS A 88 -0.21 -9.39 28.87
CA LYS A 88 0.47 -10.60 28.38
C LYS A 88 -0.52 -11.61 27.82
N HIS A 89 -1.64 -11.86 28.50
CA HIS A 89 -2.68 -12.75 27.99
C HIS A 89 -3.31 -12.22 26.69
N ALA A 90 -3.58 -10.93 26.59
CA ALA A 90 -4.09 -10.30 25.36
C ALA A 90 -3.14 -10.55 24.18
N LEU A 91 -1.84 -10.34 24.38
CA LEU A 91 -0.81 -10.55 23.36
C LEU A 91 -0.69 -12.03 22.95
N LEU A 92 -0.71 -12.95 23.91
CA LEU A 92 -0.64 -14.39 23.62
C LEU A 92 -1.87 -14.87 22.85
N ASN A 93 -3.05 -14.38 23.20
CA ASN A 93 -4.28 -14.71 22.46
C ASN A 93 -4.23 -14.18 21.03
N GLN A 94 -3.81 -12.93 20.83
CA GLN A 94 -3.64 -12.35 19.50
C GLN A 94 -2.60 -13.10 18.65
N LEU A 95 -1.49 -13.51 19.27
CA LEU A 95 -0.48 -14.32 18.59
C LEU A 95 -1.05 -15.67 18.15
N ALA A 96 -1.78 -16.37 19.03
CA ALA A 96 -2.42 -17.64 18.71
C ALA A 96 -3.45 -17.50 17.58
N GLU A 97 -4.24 -16.42 17.58
CA GLU A 97 -5.19 -16.11 16.51
C GLU A 97 -4.49 -15.90 15.17
N LEU A 98 -3.40 -15.10 15.14
CA LEU A 98 -2.61 -14.87 13.93
C LEU A 98 -1.98 -16.15 13.39
N GLN A 99 -1.42 -16.99 14.27
CA GLN A 99 -0.85 -18.28 13.89
C GLN A 99 -1.91 -19.23 13.31
N SER A 100 -3.09 -19.28 13.93
CA SER A 100 -4.23 -20.07 13.45
C SER A 100 -4.71 -19.60 12.07
N ASN A 101 -4.81 -18.28 11.89
CA ASN A 101 -5.17 -17.67 10.62
C ASN A 101 -4.13 -17.96 9.53
N GLN A 102 -2.84 -17.87 9.86
CA GLN A 102 -1.75 -18.20 8.94
C GLN A 102 -1.81 -19.67 8.52
N ALA A 103 -1.89 -20.61 9.47
CA ALA A 103 -2.01 -22.04 9.17
C ALA A 103 -3.24 -22.33 8.31
N SER A 104 -4.37 -21.68 8.61
CA SER A 104 -5.58 -21.78 7.80
C SER A 104 -5.38 -21.28 6.37
N GLN A 105 -4.65 -20.18 6.15
CA GLN A 105 -4.33 -19.69 4.81
C GLN A 105 -3.37 -20.63 4.06
N GLN A 106 -2.45 -21.29 4.75
CA GLN A 106 -1.52 -22.22 4.13
C GLN A 106 -2.22 -23.49 3.62
N MET A 107 -3.23 -23.96 4.36
CA MET A 107 -4.01 -25.14 3.97
C MET A 107 -5.08 -24.83 2.92
N ARG A 108 -5.73 -23.66 3.01
CA ARG A 108 -6.86 -23.31 2.15
C ARG A 108 -6.41 -22.69 0.85
N ILE A 109 -7.10 -23.05 -0.22
CA ILE A 109 -6.89 -22.48 -1.56
C ILE A 109 -8.14 -21.69 -1.94
N PRO A 110 -8.06 -20.36 -2.01
CA PRO A 110 -9.18 -19.55 -2.49
C PRO A 110 -9.51 -19.92 -3.94
N ILE A 111 -10.79 -20.05 -4.26
CA ILE A 111 -11.26 -20.50 -5.59
C ILE A 111 -10.76 -19.54 -6.68
N GLU A 112 -10.80 -18.24 -6.39
CA GLU A 112 -10.33 -17.18 -7.28
C GLU A 112 -8.82 -17.21 -7.54
N LEU A 113 -8.05 -17.92 -6.70
CA LEU A 113 -6.59 -18.10 -6.83
C LEU A 113 -6.21 -19.55 -7.15
N SER A 114 -7.18 -20.40 -7.50
CA SER A 114 -6.99 -21.86 -7.67
C SER A 114 -6.19 -22.26 -8.92
N GLY A 115 -6.03 -21.35 -9.89
CA GLY A 115 -5.26 -21.57 -11.11
C GLY A 115 -3.79 -21.97 -10.88
N SER A 116 -3.19 -22.61 -11.88
CA SER A 116 -1.81 -23.11 -11.83
C SER A 116 -0.75 -22.00 -11.72
N LEU A 117 -1.08 -20.77 -12.12
CA LEU A 117 -0.18 -19.61 -12.11
C LEU A 117 0.47 -19.36 -10.74
N TYR A 118 -0.29 -19.53 -9.65
CA TYR A 118 0.18 -19.26 -8.29
C TYR A 118 0.64 -20.52 -7.54
N SER A 119 0.64 -21.69 -8.21
CA SER A 119 0.93 -22.98 -7.56
C SER A 119 2.26 -23.03 -6.83
N ALA A 120 3.32 -22.44 -7.39
CA ALA A 120 4.67 -22.45 -6.82
C ALA A 120 4.81 -21.61 -5.54
N ILE A 121 3.99 -20.57 -5.37
CA ILE A 121 4.07 -19.63 -4.24
C ILE A 121 2.91 -19.79 -3.26
N ARG A 122 1.97 -20.69 -3.55
CA ARG A 122 0.80 -20.99 -2.72
C ARG A 122 1.26 -21.56 -1.37
N GLY A 123 0.74 -21.01 -0.28
CA GLY A 123 1.13 -21.38 1.09
C GLY A 123 2.37 -20.66 1.63
N TRP A 124 3.13 -19.97 0.76
CA TRP A 124 4.26 -19.13 1.16
C TRP A 124 3.88 -17.66 1.23
N VAL A 125 2.97 -17.24 0.36
CA VAL A 125 2.47 -15.86 0.25
C VAL A 125 1.04 -15.79 0.77
N SER A 126 0.71 -14.69 1.47
CA SER A 126 -0.64 -14.47 1.99
C SER A 126 -1.67 -14.38 0.87
N HIS A 127 -2.92 -14.80 1.15
CA HIS A 127 -4.00 -14.71 0.18
C HIS A 127 -4.25 -13.28 -0.30
N GLU A 128 -4.10 -12.30 0.59
CA GLU A 128 -4.31 -10.88 0.27
C GLU A 128 -3.27 -10.35 -0.73
N ALA A 129 -2.00 -10.73 -0.59
CA ALA A 129 -0.97 -10.35 -1.55
C ALA A 129 -1.23 -10.97 -2.93
N LEU A 130 -1.63 -12.24 -2.97
CA LEU A 130 -2.00 -12.90 -4.22
C LEU A 130 -3.22 -12.25 -4.89
N ARG A 131 -4.24 -11.85 -4.12
CA ARG A 131 -5.39 -11.11 -4.63
C ARG A 131 -4.99 -9.78 -5.25
N ASN A 132 -4.10 -9.03 -4.62
CA ASN A 132 -3.60 -7.77 -5.17
C ASN A 132 -2.91 -7.96 -6.53
N VAL A 133 -2.12 -9.04 -6.69
CA VAL A 133 -1.48 -9.37 -7.97
C VAL A 133 -2.51 -9.82 -9.01
N GLU A 134 -3.47 -10.65 -8.61
CA GLU A 134 -4.54 -11.12 -9.49
C GLU A 134 -5.41 -9.95 -9.98
N GLU A 135 -5.70 -8.96 -9.14
CA GLU A 135 -6.37 -7.71 -9.55
C GLU A 135 -5.57 -6.96 -10.62
N GLN A 136 -4.24 -6.83 -10.46
CA GLN A 136 -3.39 -6.24 -11.50
C GLN A 136 -3.44 -7.04 -12.80
N ARG A 137 -3.43 -8.37 -12.71
CA ARG A 137 -3.55 -9.25 -13.89
C ARG A 137 -4.87 -9.05 -14.62
N LYS A 138 -6.00 -8.96 -13.89
CA LYS A 138 -7.31 -8.69 -14.48
C LYS A 138 -7.38 -7.34 -15.20
N LEU A 139 -6.60 -6.36 -14.78
CA LEU A 139 -6.51 -5.08 -15.51
C LEU A 139 -5.91 -5.26 -16.90
N LEU A 140 -4.96 -6.17 -17.07
CA LEU A 140 -4.35 -6.48 -18.37
C LEU A 140 -5.33 -7.10 -19.37
N LEU A 141 -6.43 -7.66 -18.89
CA LEU A 141 -7.47 -8.26 -19.72
C LEU A 141 -8.51 -7.24 -20.22
N LYS A 142 -8.41 -5.97 -19.81
CA LYS A 142 -9.33 -4.91 -20.24
C LYS A 142 -8.90 -4.33 -21.58
N GLU A 143 -9.85 -4.12 -22.49
CA GLU A 143 -9.60 -3.65 -23.86
C GLU A 143 -8.90 -2.28 -23.92
N HIS A 144 -9.15 -1.41 -22.94
CA HIS A 144 -8.53 -0.10 -22.86
C HIS A 144 -7.60 -0.03 -21.64
N LEU A 145 -6.35 -0.43 -21.87
CA LEU A 145 -5.27 -0.24 -20.90
C LEU A 145 -4.74 1.19 -21.01
N PRO A 146 -4.75 1.95 -19.90
CA PRO A 146 -4.18 3.28 -19.91
C PRO A 146 -2.65 3.18 -20.04
N SER A 147 -2.01 4.17 -20.68
CA SER A 147 -0.58 4.10 -21.01
C SER A 147 0.29 3.86 -19.78
N CYS A 148 1.18 2.87 -19.87
CA CYS A 148 2.09 2.53 -18.79
C CYS A 148 3.08 3.67 -18.55
N THR A 149 3.04 4.27 -17.36
CA THR A 149 4.02 5.31 -16.95
C THR A 149 5.36 4.70 -16.50
N GLY A 150 5.46 3.37 -16.40
CA GLY A 150 6.64 2.68 -15.84
C GLY A 150 6.85 2.94 -14.34
N ALA A 151 5.86 3.53 -13.67
CA ALA A 151 5.95 3.94 -12.28
C ALA A 151 5.11 3.01 -11.39
N PHE A 152 5.67 2.67 -10.22
CA PHE A 152 4.99 1.94 -9.18
C PHE A 152 4.30 2.89 -8.22
N SER A 153 3.20 2.44 -7.64
CA SER A 153 2.49 3.13 -6.59
C SER A 153 3.41 3.24 -5.40
N ARG A 154 3.74 4.46 -5.00
CA ARG A 154 4.61 4.70 -3.86
C ARG A 154 4.02 4.14 -2.55
N SER A 155 2.69 4.04 -2.45
CA SER A 155 2.00 3.54 -1.26
C SER A 155 1.99 2.02 -1.12
N HIS A 156 1.92 1.27 -2.22
CA HIS A 156 1.74 -0.20 -2.21
C HIS A 156 2.83 -0.97 -2.99
N GLY A 157 3.67 -0.28 -3.78
CA GLY A 157 4.63 -0.90 -4.69
C GLY A 157 4.00 -1.60 -5.90
N LEU A 158 2.69 -1.48 -6.11
CA LEU A 158 1.97 -2.07 -7.24
C LEU A 158 2.04 -1.17 -8.47
N LEU A 159 2.02 -1.73 -9.68
CA LEU A 159 2.01 -0.95 -10.92
C LEU A 159 0.87 0.08 -10.91
N LEU A 160 1.19 1.34 -11.27
CA LEU A 160 0.23 2.42 -11.25
C LEU A 160 -0.82 2.27 -12.35
N ARG A 161 -2.06 2.56 -11.98
CA ARG A 161 -3.06 3.08 -12.91
C ARG A 161 -2.73 4.55 -13.15
N PRO A 162 -2.78 5.07 -14.39
CA PRO A 162 -2.71 6.50 -14.61
C PRO A 162 -3.85 7.19 -13.86
N TYR A 163 -3.46 8.02 -12.90
CA TYR A 163 -4.28 9.12 -12.45
C TYR A 163 -4.39 10.06 -13.66
N SER A 164 -5.60 10.40 -14.08
CA SER A 164 -5.81 11.43 -15.10
C SER A 164 -6.09 12.76 -14.37
N PRO A 165 -5.07 13.57 -14.05
CA PRO A 165 -5.30 14.97 -13.80
C PRO A 165 -5.62 15.60 -15.17
N GLY A 166 -6.75 16.31 -15.23
CA GLY A 166 -7.15 17.07 -16.39
C GLY A 166 -5.96 17.83 -16.98
N SER A 167 -5.81 17.67 -18.30
CA SER A 167 -4.86 18.34 -19.16
C SER A 167 -4.67 19.81 -18.79
N THR A 168 -3.44 20.21 -18.50
CA THR A 168 -2.76 21.37 -19.06
C THR A 168 -1.36 21.46 -18.45
N ARG A 169 -0.40 20.76 -19.06
CA ARG A 169 1.00 21.16 -18.97
C ARG A 169 1.37 21.82 -20.28
N THR A 170 1.19 23.15 -20.31
CA THR A 170 1.84 24.02 -21.29
C THR A 170 3.32 23.67 -21.30
N GLN A 171 3.83 23.28 -22.46
CA GLN A 171 5.25 23.06 -22.67
C GLN A 171 5.95 24.42 -22.61
N SER A 172 6.79 24.63 -21.61
CA SER A 172 7.91 25.58 -21.72
C SER A 172 9.18 24.74 -21.76
N ALA A 173 9.79 24.65 -22.94
CA ALA A 173 11.10 24.04 -23.13
C ALA A 173 12.18 24.88 -22.44
N PRO A 174 13.20 24.26 -21.81
CA PRO A 174 14.51 24.86 -21.70
C PRO A 174 15.48 24.22 -22.70
N SER A 175 16.23 25.09 -23.36
CA SER A 175 17.36 24.80 -24.26
C SER A 175 18.49 24.02 -23.58
N PRO A 176 19.38 23.36 -24.36
CA PRO A 176 20.20 22.26 -23.90
C PRO A 176 21.52 22.73 -23.26
N GLY A 177 21.89 22.09 -22.15
CA GLY A 177 23.19 22.27 -21.50
C GLY A 177 23.60 21.05 -20.66
N ALA A 178 24.55 20.29 -21.22
CA ALA A 178 25.54 19.42 -20.56
C ALA A 178 25.12 18.25 -19.64
N PHE A 179 25.28 17.04 -20.22
CA PHE A 179 25.79 15.77 -19.65
C PHE A 179 25.89 15.58 -18.13
N SER A 180 25.29 14.48 -17.65
CA SER A 180 26.01 13.43 -16.90
C SER A 180 25.21 12.12 -16.94
N HIS A 181 25.90 11.05 -17.31
CA HIS A 181 25.39 9.68 -17.34
C HIS A 181 25.02 9.21 -15.93
N ILE A 182 23.77 8.81 -15.74
CA ILE A 182 23.39 7.85 -14.70
C ILE A 182 22.71 6.70 -15.41
N LEU A 183 23.42 5.57 -15.48
CA LEU A 183 22.89 4.29 -15.94
C LEU A 183 21.72 3.90 -15.01
N ALA A 184 20.51 3.90 -15.53
CA ALA A 184 19.42 3.14 -14.94
C ALA A 184 19.67 1.64 -15.19
N PRO A 185 19.39 0.75 -14.23
CA PRO A 185 19.48 -0.68 -14.47
C PRO A 185 18.36 -1.09 -15.44
N GLN A 186 18.75 -1.59 -16.61
CA GLN A 186 17.82 -2.22 -17.55
C GLN A 186 17.33 -3.53 -16.93
N SER A 187 16.09 -3.56 -16.47
CA SER A 187 15.37 -4.80 -16.16
C SER A 187 14.91 -5.44 -17.49
N PRO A 188 15.25 -6.70 -17.80
CA PRO A 188 15.12 -7.29 -19.14
C PRO A 188 13.69 -7.74 -19.52
N TRP A 189 12.65 -7.30 -18.80
CA TRP A 189 11.29 -7.82 -18.96
C TRP A 189 10.41 -6.91 -19.82
N CYS A 190 10.92 -6.46 -20.97
CA CYS A 190 10.12 -5.96 -22.08
C CYS A 190 10.99 -6.01 -23.34
N SER A 191 10.81 -7.04 -24.18
CA SER A 191 11.26 -6.98 -25.57
C SER A 191 10.13 -7.50 -26.48
N PRO A 192 9.91 -6.89 -27.65
CA PRO A 192 8.90 -7.34 -28.59
C PRO A 192 9.33 -8.64 -29.27
N VAL A 193 8.34 -9.51 -29.51
CA VAL A 193 8.46 -10.73 -30.31
C VAL A 193 8.88 -10.38 -31.74
N THR A 194 9.99 -10.95 -32.21
CA THR A 194 10.30 -11.08 -33.63
C THR A 194 10.28 -12.56 -34.01
N THR A 195 9.38 -12.90 -34.90
CA THR A 195 9.16 -14.23 -35.49
C THR A 195 10.37 -14.65 -36.34
N GLY A 196 10.88 -15.87 -36.15
CA GLY A 196 11.93 -16.45 -36.99
C GLY A 196 12.25 -17.89 -36.59
N ALA A 197 12.20 -18.80 -37.56
CA ALA A 197 12.02 -20.23 -37.40
C ALA A 197 13.29 -21.08 -37.15
N SER A 198 13.02 -22.33 -36.71
CA SER A 198 13.70 -23.61 -37.01
C SER A 198 14.79 -24.21 -36.09
N ALA A 199 14.37 -25.32 -35.44
CA ALA A 199 14.97 -26.67 -35.32
C ALA A 199 16.37 -26.92 -34.72
N SER A 200 16.43 -27.75 -33.65
CA SER A 200 16.89 -29.16 -33.67
C SER A 200 17.60 -29.64 -32.38
N THR A 201 17.01 -30.66 -31.74
CA THR A 201 17.60 -31.84 -31.04
C THR A 201 18.73 -31.71 -29.98
N ARG A 202 18.46 -32.19 -28.75
CA ARG A 202 18.93 -33.48 -28.15
C ARG A 202 19.22 -33.39 -26.63
N SER A 203 18.78 -34.45 -25.94
CA SER A 203 18.95 -34.89 -24.54
C SER A 203 20.31 -34.67 -23.86
N ASP A 204 20.36 -34.44 -22.54
CA ASP A 204 20.70 -35.48 -21.53
C ASP A 204 20.56 -34.99 -20.07
N SER A 205 20.50 -35.99 -19.19
CA SER A 205 20.21 -36.14 -17.76
C SER A 205 21.21 -35.59 -16.73
N ARG A 206 20.70 -35.49 -15.48
CA ARG A 206 21.38 -35.69 -14.16
C ARG A 206 22.34 -34.56 -13.72
N ARG A 207 22.58 -34.26 -12.44
CA ARG A 207 22.22 -34.81 -11.12
C ARG A 207 22.66 -33.77 -10.06
N PHE A 208 21.92 -33.69 -8.95
CA PHE A 208 22.28 -33.04 -7.68
C PHE A 208 23.43 -33.75 -6.96
N GLU A 209 24.31 -32.99 -6.31
CA GLU A 209 25.14 -33.28 -5.11
C GLU A 209 26.26 -32.20 -5.10
N TYR A 210 26.54 -31.44 -4.03
CA TYR A 210 26.41 -31.63 -2.58
C TYR A 210 25.78 -30.41 -1.90
#